data_AF-A0A1B7YD18-F1
#
_entry.id   AF-A0A1B7YD18-F1
#
_cell.length_a   1.000
_cell.length_b   1.000
_cell.length_c   1.000
_cell.angle_alpha   90.00
_cell.angle_beta   90.00
_cell.angle_gamma   90.00
#
_symmetry.space_group_name_H-M   'P 1'
#
loop_
_entity.id
_entity.type
_entity.pdbx_description
1 polymer ?
#
loop_
_entity_poly.entity_id
_entity_poly.type
_entity_poly.pdbx_seq_one_letter_code
_entity_poly.pdbx_strand_id
1 'polypeptide(L)'
;MIKSNIIFTMSILSPFLLQGVLSCRQAIATYSKHYECNLKKFESAITQDCQKLAASIGKAGPKFAEPPTVDSVECLECDADGEARKCRCLLTSWRFRDWEAEPAKFQDFEYEYWRVMENGKLDVSCD
;
A
#
# COMPACT_ATOMS: atom_id res chain seq x y z
N MET A 1 13.34 -58.97 -35.16
CA MET A 1 12.88 -58.36 -33.90
C MET A 1 14.02 -57.54 -33.30
N ILE A 2 14.00 -56.23 -33.51
CA ILE A 2 14.85 -55.27 -32.80
C ILE A 2 13.90 -54.19 -32.24
N LYS A 3 14.11 -53.90 -30.97
CA LYS A 3 13.26 -53.17 -30.03
C LYS A 3 13.05 -51.71 -30.42
N SER A 4 11.85 -51.20 -30.11
CA SER A 4 11.52 -49.79 -29.93
C SER A 4 12.57 -49.04 -29.12
N ASN A 5 12.76 -47.74 -29.39
CA ASN A 5 12.38 -46.71 -28.42
C ASN A 5 12.46 -45.30 -29.02
N ILE A 6 11.37 -44.58 -28.79
CA ILE A 6 11.08 -43.20 -29.13
C ILE A 6 12.08 -42.30 -28.40
N ILE A 7 12.94 -41.59 -29.13
CA ILE A 7 13.73 -40.50 -28.55
C ILE A 7 12.85 -39.24 -28.60
N PHE A 8 12.07 -39.07 -27.54
CA PHE A 8 11.40 -37.82 -27.21
C PHE A 8 12.49 -36.83 -26.80
N THR A 9 12.91 -35.95 -27.70
CA THR A 9 13.78 -34.82 -27.35
C THR A 9 12.99 -33.88 -26.44
N MET A 10 13.18 -34.07 -25.13
CA MET A 10 12.75 -33.14 -24.09
C MET A 10 13.25 -31.74 -24.46
N SER A 11 12.34 -30.91 -24.98
CA SER A 11 12.46 -29.47 -24.92
C SER A 11 12.42 -29.10 -23.45
N ILE A 12 13.57 -29.11 -22.78
CA ILE A 12 13.72 -28.52 -21.45
C ILE A 12 13.68 -27.01 -21.68
N LEU A 13 12.44 -26.52 -21.78
CA LEU A 13 12.08 -25.14 -21.56
C LEU A 13 12.76 -24.69 -20.28
N SER A 14 13.74 -23.81 -20.44
CA SER A 14 14.43 -23.10 -19.38
C SER A 14 13.38 -22.38 -18.51
N PRO A 15 13.14 -22.78 -17.24
CA PRO A 15 12.29 -22.01 -16.34
C PRO A 15 13.12 -21.02 -15.50
N PHE A 16 14.45 -21.03 -15.61
CA PHE A 16 15.34 -20.17 -14.81
C PHE A 16 15.43 -18.72 -15.29
N LEU A 17 14.60 -18.34 -16.27
CA LEU A 17 14.38 -16.95 -16.67
C LEU A 17 12.98 -16.46 -16.25
N LEU A 18 12.39 -16.99 -15.18
CA LEU A 18 11.44 -16.17 -14.42
C LEU A 18 12.24 -15.10 -13.69
N GLN A 19 12.43 -14.02 -14.43
CA GLN A 19 12.73 -12.67 -13.99
C GLN A 19 11.98 -12.35 -12.70
N GLY A 20 12.61 -12.63 -11.56
CA GLY A 20 12.27 -12.02 -10.29
C GLY A 20 12.79 -10.59 -10.23
N VAL A 21 12.54 -9.78 -11.27
CA VAL A 21 12.59 -8.33 -11.08
C VAL A 21 11.34 -8.05 -10.26
N LEU A 22 11.50 -8.00 -8.93
CA LEU A 22 10.49 -7.42 -8.06
C LEU A 22 10.44 -5.94 -8.42
N SER A 23 9.70 -5.61 -9.48
CA SER A 23 9.38 -4.24 -9.86
C SER A 23 8.87 -3.55 -8.59
N CYS A 24 9.55 -2.51 -8.11
CA CYS A 24 9.10 -1.77 -6.95
C CYS A 24 7.71 -1.17 -7.27
N ARG A 25 6.65 -1.80 -6.78
CA ARG A 25 5.29 -1.29 -6.98
C ARG A 25 5.02 -0.20 -5.97
N GLN A 26 4.54 0.92 -6.48
CA GLN A 26 4.05 2.03 -5.68
C GLN A 26 2.52 1.93 -5.58
N ALA A 27 2.01 2.03 -4.36
CA ALA A 27 0.58 2.08 -4.10
C ALA A 27 0.25 3.29 -3.24
N ILE A 28 -0.88 3.94 -3.53
CA ILE A 28 -1.46 4.94 -2.65
C ILE A 28 -2.49 4.23 -1.78
N ALA A 29 -2.39 4.41 -0.47
CA ALA A 29 -3.38 4.04 0.51
C ALA A 29 -4.13 5.29 0.98
N THR A 30 -5.45 5.20 1.07
CA THR A 30 -6.25 6.26 1.69
C THR A 30 -6.91 5.72 2.95
N TYR A 31 -6.60 6.38 4.06
CA TYR A 31 -7.23 6.15 5.35
C TYR A 31 -7.91 7.42 5.81
N SER A 32 -9.03 7.29 6.50
CA SER A 32 -9.80 8.42 6.96
C SER A 32 -10.16 8.32 8.43
N LYS A 33 -10.30 9.47 9.08
CA LYS A 33 -10.70 9.59 10.48
C LYS A 33 -11.56 10.85 10.65
N HIS A 34 -12.54 10.76 11.53
CA HIS A 34 -13.36 11.91 11.92
C HIS A 34 -12.67 12.70 13.03
N TYR A 35 -12.66 14.01 12.90
CA TYR A 35 -12.10 14.95 13.86
C TYR A 35 -13.14 15.97 14.26
N GLU A 36 -13.08 16.43 15.51
CA GLU A 36 -13.89 17.55 15.97
C GLU A 36 -13.53 18.83 15.21
N CYS A 37 -14.54 19.59 14.79
CA CYS A 37 -14.32 20.81 14.03
C CYS A 37 -13.60 21.92 14.82
N ASN A 38 -13.77 21.93 16.14
CA ASN A 38 -13.16 22.92 17.04
C ASN A 38 -11.89 22.41 17.71
N LEU A 39 -11.25 21.37 17.14
CA LEU A 39 -10.06 20.77 17.70
C LEU A 39 -8.91 21.78 17.79
N LYS A 40 -8.35 21.95 19.00
CA LYS A 40 -7.18 22.79 19.21
C LYS A 40 -5.97 22.21 18.49
N LYS A 41 -5.23 23.07 17.77
CA LYS A 41 -4.05 22.69 16.97
C LYS A 41 -4.34 21.61 15.91
N PHE A 42 -5.52 21.72 15.29
CA PHE A 42 -6.07 20.82 14.28
C PHE A 42 -5.03 20.28 13.28
N GLU A 43 -4.35 21.16 12.54
CA GLU A 43 -3.39 20.76 11.50
C GLU A 43 -2.26 19.87 12.05
N SER A 44 -1.72 20.23 13.22
CA SER A 44 -0.65 19.47 13.86
C SER A 44 -1.14 18.12 14.38
N ALA A 45 -2.37 18.05 14.89
CA ALA A 45 -2.96 16.82 15.41
C ALA A 45 -3.16 15.79 14.29
N ILE A 46 -3.69 16.22 13.15
CA ILE A 46 -3.91 15.32 12.01
C ILE A 46 -2.58 14.89 11.39
N THR A 47 -1.63 15.81 11.24
CA THR A 47 -0.31 15.47 10.70
C THR A 47 0.37 14.41 11.57
N GLN A 48 0.33 14.56 12.90
CA GLN A 48 0.88 13.57 13.83
C GLN A 48 0.14 12.23 13.76
N ASP A 49 -1.19 12.25 13.64
CA ASP A 49 -1.99 11.03 13.51
C ASP A 49 -1.68 10.29 12.20
N CYS A 50 -1.58 10.99 11.07
CA CYS A 50 -1.19 10.38 9.79
C CYS A 50 0.24 9.79 9.84
N GLN A 51 1.17 10.46 10.52
CA GLN A 51 2.53 9.93 10.73
C GLN A 51 2.54 8.68 11.61
N LYS A 52 1.74 8.66 12.69
CA LYS A 52 1.58 7.48 13.55
C LYS A 52 0.92 6.32 12.80
N LEU A 53 -0.06 6.62 11.94
CA LEU A 53 -0.69 5.63 11.07
C LEU A 53 0.33 5.02 10.12
N ALA A 54 1.11 5.84 9.43
CA ALA A 54 2.17 5.37 8.54
C ALA A 54 3.20 4.49 9.27
N ALA A 55 3.66 4.90 10.45
CA ALA A 55 4.56 4.10 11.27
C ALA A 55 3.93 2.79 11.74
N SER A 56 2.63 2.79 12.04
CA SER A 56 1.89 1.58 12.44
C SER A 56 1.74 0.59 11.28
N ILE A 57 1.46 1.10 10.08
CA ILE A 57 1.37 0.30 8.85
C ILE A 57 2.70 -0.39 8.55
N GLY A 58 3.83 0.33 8.67
CA GLY A 58 5.16 -0.27 8.47
C GLY A 58 5.53 -1.37 9.47
N LYS A 59 4.86 -1.43 10.62
CA LYS A 59 5.01 -2.51 11.61
C LYS A 59 4.00 -3.65 11.40
N ALA A 60 3.00 -3.44 10.55
CA ALA A 60 1.87 -4.34 10.38
C ALA A 60 2.14 -5.35 9.26
N GLY A 61 2.76 -6.47 9.64
CA GLY A 61 2.86 -7.66 8.80
C GLY A 61 3.67 -7.47 7.51
N PRO A 62 3.66 -8.48 6.62
CA PRO A 62 4.51 -8.51 5.44
C PRO A 62 4.00 -7.67 4.26
N LYS A 63 2.76 -7.15 4.32
CA LYS A 63 2.11 -6.43 3.21
C LYS A 63 2.86 -5.17 2.79
N PHE A 64 3.48 -4.50 3.77
CA PHE A 64 4.33 -3.34 3.58
C PHE A 64 5.76 -3.74 3.94
N ALA A 65 6.67 -3.72 2.98
CA ALA A 65 8.08 -3.99 3.26
C ALA A 65 8.70 -2.86 4.09
N GLU A 66 8.18 -1.64 3.93
CA GLU A 66 8.64 -0.41 4.58
C GLU A 66 7.44 0.43 5.02
N PRO A 67 7.59 1.27 6.07
CA PRO A 67 6.57 2.23 6.45
C PRO A 67 6.24 3.15 5.26
N PRO A 68 4.95 3.35 4.91
CA PRO A 68 4.59 4.29 3.87
C PRO A 68 4.94 5.74 4.27
N THR A 69 5.08 6.60 3.27
CA THR A 69 5.22 8.05 3.45
C THR A 69 3.86 8.72 3.48
N VAL A 70 3.70 9.77 4.29
CA VAL A 70 2.51 10.62 4.24
C VAL A 70 2.71 11.63 3.12
N ASP A 71 1.91 11.54 2.05
CA ASP A 71 2.02 12.44 0.89
C ASP A 71 1.23 13.73 1.13
N SER A 72 -0.01 13.58 1.60
CA SER A 72 -0.89 14.71 1.87
C SER A 72 -1.99 14.35 2.87
N VAL A 73 -2.61 15.40 3.40
CA VAL A 73 -3.76 15.32 4.29
C VAL A 73 -4.87 16.15 3.68
N GLU A 74 -6.03 15.54 3.43
CA GLU A 74 -7.20 16.21 2.87
C GLU A 74 -8.34 16.18 3.89
N CYS A 75 -8.87 17.34 4.26
CA CYS A 75 -10.02 17.43 5.17
C CYS A 75 -11.22 17.99 4.44
N LEU A 76 -12.36 17.32 4.59
CA LEU A 76 -13.66 17.87 4.21
C LEU A 76 -14.06 19.00 5.15
N GLU A 77 -15.04 19.79 4.71
CA GLU A 77 -15.72 20.74 5.57
C GLU A 77 -16.41 20.01 6.75
N CYS A 78 -16.77 20.80 7.76
CA CYS A 78 -17.60 20.28 8.85
C CYS A 78 -18.93 19.78 8.31
N ASP A 79 -19.46 18.76 8.96
CA ASP A 79 -20.85 18.37 8.80
C ASP A 79 -21.81 19.54 9.09
N ALA A 80 -23.08 19.37 8.71
CA ALA A 80 -24.10 20.40 8.87
C ALA A 80 -24.30 20.83 10.34
N ASP A 81 -24.02 19.91 11.27
CA ASP A 81 -24.13 20.13 12.71
C ASP A 81 -22.89 20.84 13.29
N GLY A 82 -21.81 20.95 12.51
CA GLY A 82 -20.58 21.63 12.91
C GLY A 82 -19.75 20.86 13.94
N GLU A 83 -20.04 19.57 14.15
CA GLU A 83 -19.44 18.77 15.20
C GLU A 83 -18.20 18.03 14.68
N ALA A 84 -18.31 17.41 13.51
CA ALA A 84 -17.24 16.58 12.97
C ALA A 84 -16.88 16.94 11.52
N ARG A 85 -15.62 16.66 11.16
CA ARG A 85 -15.12 16.68 9.79
C ARG A 85 -14.32 15.44 9.51
N LYS A 86 -14.42 14.94 8.28
CA LYS A 86 -13.66 13.78 7.82
C LYS A 86 -12.33 14.24 7.24
N CYS A 87 -11.23 13.73 7.76
CA CYS A 87 -9.90 13.92 7.19
C CYS A 87 -9.33 12.62 6.65
N ARG A 88 -8.61 12.71 5.54
CA ARG A 88 -7.96 11.61 4.82
C ARG A 88 -6.46 11.79 4.86
N CYS A 89 -5.76 10.74 5.24
CA CYS A 89 -4.32 10.61 5.07
C CYS A 89 -4.07 9.86 3.76
N LEU A 90 -3.40 10.50 2.81
CA LEU A 90 -2.91 9.86 1.59
C LEU A 90 -1.48 9.38 1.85
N LEU A 91 -1.27 8.07 1.73
CA LEU A 91 -0.02 7.41 2.05
C LEU A 91 0.55 6.72 0.82
N THR A 92 1.81 6.98 0.47
CA THR A 92 2.52 6.22 -0.55
C THR A 92 3.31 5.09 0.09
N SER A 93 3.13 3.86 -0.40
CA SER A 93 3.99 2.73 -0.04
C SER A 93 4.79 2.26 -1.25
N TRP A 94 6.09 2.07 -1.05
CA TRP A 94 6.95 1.33 -1.96
C TRP A 94 7.02 -0.14 -1.56
N ARG A 95 7.24 -1.03 -2.53
CA ARG A 95 7.44 -2.48 -2.28
C ARG A 95 6.22 -3.14 -1.63
N PHE A 96 5.04 -2.69 -2.01
CA PHE A 96 3.78 -3.26 -1.56
C PHE A 96 3.55 -4.67 -2.15
N ARG A 97 2.99 -5.57 -1.33
CA ARG A 97 2.61 -6.93 -1.73
C ARG A 97 1.09 -7.03 -1.90
N ASP A 98 0.63 -7.05 -3.14
CA ASP A 98 -0.80 -7.13 -3.48
C ASP A 98 -1.42 -8.50 -3.14
N TRP A 99 -0.61 -9.56 -3.09
CA TRP A 99 -1.04 -10.91 -2.70
C TRP A 99 -1.24 -11.10 -1.19
N GLU A 100 -0.76 -10.19 -0.35
CA GLU A 100 -0.95 -10.26 1.11
C GLU A 100 -2.36 -9.78 1.50
N ALA A 101 -2.91 -10.31 2.59
CA ALA A 101 -4.23 -9.89 3.09
C ALA A 101 -4.23 -8.38 3.44
N GLU A 102 -5.34 -7.68 3.17
CA GLU A 102 -5.49 -6.28 3.60
C GLU A 102 -5.25 -6.14 5.11
N PRO A 103 -4.51 -5.11 5.55
CA PRO A 103 -4.30 -4.91 6.97
C PRO A 103 -5.65 -4.63 7.64
N ALA A 104 -5.81 -5.12 8.86
CA ALA A 104 -6.99 -4.81 9.66
C ALA A 104 -7.11 -3.29 9.90
N LYS A 105 -8.32 -2.83 10.26
CA LYS A 105 -8.56 -1.43 10.67
C LYS A 105 -7.50 -0.99 11.69
N PHE A 106 -6.88 0.18 11.46
CA PHE A 106 -5.85 0.70 12.35
C PHE A 106 -6.43 1.66 13.39
N GLN A 107 -6.59 1.18 14.63
CA GLN A 107 -7.01 1.94 15.83
C GLN A 107 -8.30 2.78 15.64
N ASP A 108 -8.23 3.89 14.91
CA ASP A 108 -9.32 4.84 14.66
C ASP A 108 -9.47 5.25 13.20
N PHE A 109 -8.71 4.63 12.30
CA PHE A 109 -8.72 4.94 10.87
C PHE A 109 -9.56 3.93 10.09
N GLU A 110 -10.50 4.47 9.33
CA GLU A 110 -11.24 3.75 8.32
C GLU A 110 -10.42 3.67 7.04
N TYR A 111 -10.06 2.45 6.67
CA TYR A 111 -9.51 2.18 5.35
C TYR A 111 -10.57 2.49 4.29
N GLU A 112 -10.27 3.40 3.35
CA GLU A 112 -11.18 3.72 2.24
C GLU A 112 -10.87 2.86 1.01
N TYR A 113 -9.67 3.01 0.43
CA TYR A 113 -9.24 2.25 -0.73
C TYR A 113 -7.71 2.33 -0.96
N TRP A 114 -7.16 1.37 -1.72
CA TRP A 114 -5.82 1.44 -2.32
C TRP A 114 -5.92 1.62 -3.83
N ARG A 115 -4.98 2.35 -4.43
CA ARG A 115 -4.78 2.38 -5.89
C ARG A 115 -3.32 2.10 -6.21
N VAL A 116 -3.07 1.05 -6.99
CA VAL A 116 -1.77 0.86 -7.65
C VAL A 116 -1.61 1.97 -8.68
N MET A 117 -0.49 2.69 -8.64
CA MET A 117 -0.26 3.74 -9.63
C MET A 117 0.12 3.12 -10.97
N GLU A 118 -0.76 3.25 -11.97
CA GLU A 118 -0.55 2.68 -13.31
C GLU A 118 0.56 3.40 -14.11
N ASN A 119 0.89 4.65 -13.75
CA ASN A 119 1.86 5.45 -14.49
C ASN A 119 2.95 6.03 -13.58
N GLY A 120 4.05 5.29 -13.54
CA GLY A 120 5.31 5.74 -13.00
C GLY A 120 6.33 4.62 -13.11
N LYS A 121 6.84 4.40 -14.33
CA LYS A 121 8.05 3.62 -14.58
C LYS A 121 9.17 4.12 -13.68
N LEU A 122 9.26 3.57 -12.49
CA LEU A 122 10.50 3.36 -11.80
C LEU A 122 10.53 1.86 -11.56
N ASP A 123 10.87 1.13 -12.63
CA ASP A 123 11.55 -0.16 -12.52
C ASP A 123 12.86 0.12 -11.77
N VAL A 124 12.77 0.41 -10.48
CA VAL A 124 13.91 0.34 -9.59
C VAL A 124 14.03 -1.14 -9.27
N SER A 125 15.24 -1.68 -9.46
CA SER A 125 15.62 -2.93 -8.85
C SER A 125 15.45 -2.78 -7.34
N CYS A 126 14.50 -3.50 -6.77
CA CYS A 126 14.44 -3.65 -5.32
C CYS A 126 15.34 -4.84 -4.96
N ASP A 127 16.58 -4.54 -4.54
CA ASP A 127 17.54 -5.53 -4.03
C ASP A 127 16.95 -6.36 -2.85
#